data_AF-A0A1R3FLV2-F1
#
_entry.id   AF-A0A1R3FLV2-F1
#
_cell.length_a   1.000
_cell.length_b   1.000
_cell.length_c   1.000
_cell.angle_alpha   90.00
_cell.angle_beta   90.00
_cell.angle_gamma   90.00
#
_symmetry.space_group_name_H-M   'P 1'
#
loop_
_entity.id
_entity.type
_entity.pdbx_description
1 polymer ?
#
loop_
_entity_poly.entity_id
_entity_poly.type
_entity_poly.pdbx_seq_one_letter_code
_entity_poly.pdbx_strand_id
1 'polypeptide(L)'
;MQNIKNAAVAGILVSLLAGCQSTNKDQGAVVDQLNSTTTTQVDAYSLFEAIKVLQLDWTKKLADIEQYKLYSPTTVKQLKDVWEETTEVYKELAEDPTDATEDYSLFSSITYAEKYDELLGSTEKLFNKLVALKVVADDVLADANDQMEYLDKLEAKAAYSTQYRQVYMAYSDLFMYVDNDKVDQARVAQDKFLEQAKTLEVSVVTKKYVAPLKETLKKYHTKRLNISAPLTYKKAQTEIEKTELTVKSDSRDFDAIEKSVEVAVFELDHIVSVSSEVSRLSAVKNSKFESVVLNYEKSLLQLSEAVNGEDYRNKSLADQAKAILLSLKAAKDDESSVSKKLSDALSKTESEIASLMVKLAAAAKESEMAKKELANEKANSERLSELLKSLSKTGQNIADVTPSAEKVEEVVTEDKEPVEKMM
;
A
#
# COMPACT_ATOMS: atom_id res chain seq x y z
N MET A 1 6.30 -8.90 -42.57
CA MET A 1 7.70 -8.75 -42.12
C MET A 1 7.83 -9.51 -40.80
N GLN A 2 8.79 -10.44 -40.75
CA GLN A 2 9.31 -11.22 -39.60
C GLN A 2 8.25 -11.78 -38.62
N ASN A 3 7.65 -12.96 -38.84
CA ASN A 3 8.19 -14.33 -38.72
C ASN A 3 8.92 -14.64 -37.41
N ILE A 4 8.25 -15.33 -36.49
CA ILE A 4 8.81 -16.53 -35.84
C ILE A 4 7.76 -17.63 -35.93
N LYS A 5 8.14 -18.71 -36.61
CA LYS A 5 7.41 -19.97 -36.80
C LYS A 5 8.03 -21.04 -35.91
N ASN A 6 7.16 -21.93 -35.43
CA ASN A 6 7.36 -23.37 -35.16
C ASN A 6 8.38 -23.82 -34.10
N ALA A 7 7.94 -24.70 -33.18
CA ALA A 7 8.23 -26.13 -33.28
C ALA A 7 7.44 -26.96 -32.23
N ALA A 8 6.73 -27.97 -32.71
CA ALA A 8 6.31 -29.13 -31.94
C ALA A 8 7.49 -30.09 -31.77
N VAL A 9 7.59 -30.77 -30.63
CA VAL A 9 8.43 -31.97 -30.47
C VAL A 9 7.67 -33.00 -29.65
N ALA A 10 7.14 -34.00 -30.36
CA ALA A 10 6.96 -35.34 -29.82
C ALA A 10 8.21 -36.15 -30.17
N GLY A 11 8.75 -36.94 -29.24
CA GLY A 11 9.92 -37.78 -29.49
C GLY A 11 10.40 -38.57 -28.28
N ILE A 12 10.07 -39.86 -28.31
CA ILE A 12 10.55 -40.97 -27.46
C ILE A 12 12.09 -41.04 -27.41
N LEU A 13 12.70 -41.33 -26.25
CA LEU A 13 13.94 -42.13 -26.07
C LEU A 13 14.18 -42.38 -24.57
N VAL A 14 14.00 -43.60 -24.08
CA VAL A 14 15.00 -44.67 -23.88
C VAL A 14 15.72 -44.58 -22.52
N SER A 15 15.53 -45.67 -21.78
CA SER A 15 16.28 -46.17 -20.63
C SER A 15 17.80 -45.94 -20.70
N LEU A 16 18.33 -45.29 -19.67
CA LEU A 16 19.72 -45.41 -19.22
C LEU A 16 19.72 -45.57 -17.70
N LEU A 17 19.71 -46.83 -17.27
CA LEU A 17 20.27 -47.23 -15.98
C LEU A 17 21.79 -47.23 -16.15
N ALA A 18 22.48 -46.25 -15.56
CA ALA A 18 23.81 -46.37 -14.93
C ALA A 18 24.34 -44.99 -14.52
N GLY A 19 24.52 -44.80 -13.21
CA GLY A 19 25.66 -44.09 -12.63
C GLY A 19 25.63 -42.55 -12.60
N CYS A 20 25.12 -42.00 -11.50
CA CYS A 20 25.75 -40.85 -10.85
C CYS A 20 25.86 -41.15 -9.36
N GLN A 21 27.04 -41.67 -9.01
CA GLN A 21 27.54 -41.85 -7.66
C GLN A 21 28.15 -40.51 -7.23
N SER A 22 27.63 -39.90 -6.16
CA SER A 22 28.26 -38.75 -5.48
C SER A 22 27.58 -38.47 -4.14
N THR A 23 28.23 -38.91 -3.05
CA THR A 23 28.25 -38.27 -1.70
C THR A 23 26.94 -38.38 -0.90
N ASN A 24 26.82 -39.12 0.21
CA ASN A 24 27.72 -39.24 1.36
C ASN A 24 28.03 -40.70 1.73
N LYS A 25 29.34 -40.99 1.86
CA LYS A 25 29.85 -42.16 2.58
C LYS A 25 29.70 -41.87 4.08
N ASP A 26 28.74 -42.52 4.72
CA ASP A 26 28.84 -42.89 6.14
C ASP A 26 27.83 -43.97 6.57
N GLN A 27 26.93 -44.42 5.70
CA GLN A 27 25.96 -45.47 6.03
C GLN A 27 26.40 -46.90 5.64
N GLY A 28 27.61 -47.07 5.09
CA GLY A 28 28.15 -48.37 4.66
C GLY A 28 29.10 -49.05 5.63
N ALA A 29 29.44 -48.42 6.76
CA ALA A 29 30.45 -48.92 7.70
C ALA A 29 29.88 -49.76 8.87
N VAL A 30 28.55 -49.83 9.00
CA VAL A 30 27.90 -50.55 10.12
C VAL A 30 27.82 -52.07 9.86
N VAL A 31 27.99 -52.52 8.61
CA VAL A 31 27.76 -53.92 8.22
C VAL A 31 28.96 -54.84 8.47
N ASP A 32 30.17 -54.31 8.71
CA ASP A 32 31.42 -55.10 8.74
C ASP A 32 31.93 -55.49 10.15
N GLN A 33 31.25 -55.13 11.24
CA GLN A 33 31.72 -55.46 12.62
C GLN A 33 31.06 -56.68 13.26
N LEU A 34 30.37 -57.52 12.48
CA LEU A 34 29.55 -58.63 12.95
C LEU A 34 30.31 -59.94 13.30
N ASN A 35 31.55 -59.89 13.81
CA ASN A 35 32.27 -61.11 14.19
C ASN A 35 33.28 -60.89 15.34
N SER A 36 32.84 -60.98 16.59
CA SER A 36 33.61 -61.62 17.68
C SER A 36 32.83 -61.67 18.99
N THR A 37 32.61 -62.90 19.44
CA THR A 37 31.81 -63.42 20.55
C THR A 37 32.05 -62.73 21.92
N THR A 38 31.24 -61.72 22.23
CA THR A 38 30.67 -61.28 23.53
C THR A 38 29.58 -60.22 23.23
N THR A 39 28.85 -60.42 22.12
CA THR A 39 28.50 -59.31 21.20
C THR A 39 27.02 -58.97 21.18
N THR A 40 26.13 -59.85 21.65
CA THR A 40 24.68 -59.65 21.56
C THR A 40 24.22 -58.41 22.32
N GLN A 41 24.78 -58.17 23.51
CA GLN A 41 24.37 -57.02 24.33
C GLN A 41 24.88 -55.68 23.77
N VAL A 42 26.12 -55.65 23.26
CA VAL A 42 26.71 -54.43 22.66
C VAL A 42 26.02 -54.08 21.34
N ASP A 43 25.59 -55.09 20.57
CA ASP A 43 24.84 -54.93 19.32
C ASP A 43 23.42 -54.37 19.59
N ALA A 44 22.68 -54.96 20.53
CA ALA A 44 21.34 -54.53 20.94
C ALA A 44 21.30 -53.07 21.45
N TYR A 45 22.23 -52.68 22.33
CA TYR A 45 22.29 -51.28 22.82
C TYR A 45 22.64 -50.29 21.71
N SER A 46 23.50 -50.67 20.76
CA SER A 46 23.85 -49.80 19.64
C SER A 46 22.68 -49.62 18.65
N LEU A 47 21.91 -50.67 18.40
CA LEU A 47 20.66 -50.64 17.63
C LEU A 47 19.63 -49.74 18.32
N PHE A 48 19.46 -49.88 19.64
CA PHE A 48 18.53 -49.04 20.40
C PHE A 48 18.88 -47.55 20.35
N GLU A 49 20.16 -47.17 20.50
CA GLU A 49 20.54 -45.74 20.40
C GLU A 49 20.31 -45.18 18.99
N ALA A 50 20.49 -45.99 17.93
CA ALA A 50 20.14 -45.58 16.56
C ALA A 50 18.61 -45.37 16.40
N ILE A 51 17.80 -46.31 16.89
CA ILE A 51 16.33 -46.24 16.90
C ILE A 51 15.85 -45.01 17.66
N LYS A 52 16.43 -44.70 18.82
CA LYS A 52 16.10 -43.52 19.63
C LYS A 52 16.36 -42.21 18.91
N VAL A 53 17.44 -42.11 18.14
CA VAL A 53 17.71 -40.94 17.30
C VAL A 53 16.64 -40.78 16.21
N LEU A 54 16.28 -41.87 15.53
CA LEU A 54 15.23 -41.89 14.51
C LEU A 54 13.86 -41.52 15.11
N GLN A 55 13.52 -42.06 16.27
CA GLN A 55 12.28 -41.77 16.97
C GLN A 55 12.15 -40.27 17.28
N LEU A 56 13.22 -39.64 17.77
CA LEU A 56 13.22 -38.21 18.07
C LEU A 56 13.08 -37.34 16.81
N ASP A 57 13.73 -37.72 15.70
CA ASP A 57 13.64 -36.99 14.43
C ASP A 57 12.22 -37.09 13.84
N TRP A 58 11.65 -38.29 13.79
CA TRP A 58 10.31 -38.51 13.27
C TRP A 58 9.21 -37.90 14.15
N THR A 59 9.37 -37.91 15.48
CA THR A 59 8.44 -37.21 16.38
C THR A 59 8.38 -35.71 16.06
N LYS A 60 9.52 -35.08 15.75
CA LYS A 60 9.56 -33.67 15.34
C LYS A 60 8.96 -33.45 13.96
N LYS A 61 9.29 -34.30 12.98
CA LYS A 61 8.75 -34.22 11.61
C LYS A 61 7.23 -34.35 11.57
N LEU A 62 6.65 -35.19 12.44
CA LEU A 62 5.21 -35.46 12.48
C LEU A 62 4.42 -34.49 13.38
N ALA A 63 5.08 -33.54 14.05
CA ALA A 63 4.41 -32.58 14.93
C ALA A 63 3.31 -31.77 14.21
N ASP A 64 3.59 -31.35 12.97
CA ASP A 64 2.67 -30.52 12.16
C ASP A 64 1.90 -31.33 11.12
N ILE A 65 1.70 -32.64 11.33
CA ILE A 65 1.05 -33.50 10.33
C ILE A 65 -0.41 -33.11 10.04
N GLU A 66 -1.08 -32.42 10.97
CA GLU A 66 -2.46 -31.94 10.81
C GLU A 66 -2.62 -30.98 9.61
N GLN A 67 -1.58 -30.24 9.23
CA GLN A 67 -1.64 -29.36 8.06
C GLN A 67 -1.84 -30.14 6.75
N TYR A 68 -1.45 -31.42 6.73
CA TYR A 68 -1.61 -32.30 5.56
C TYR A 68 -3.03 -32.89 5.44
N LYS A 69 -3.89 -32.68 6.44
CA LYS A 69 -5.24 -33.27 6.49
C LYS A 69 -6.15 -32.77 5.37
N LEU A 70 -5.94 -31.54 4.89
CA LEU A 70 -6.67 -31.00 3.74
C LEU A 70 -6.33 -31.77 2.45
N TYR A 71 -5.08 -32.21 2.32
CA TYR A 71 -4.57 -32.88 1.12
C TYR A 71 -5.02 -34.34 1.04
N SER A 72 -4.85 -35.09 2.14
CA SER A 72 -5.36 -36.46 2.23
C SER A 72 -5.69 -36.83 3.68
N PRO A 73 -6.96 -36.72 4.10
CA PRO A 73 -7.36 -37.10 5.47
C PRO A 73 -7.16 -38.59 5.73
N THR A 74 -7.33 -39.43 4.70
CA THR A 74 -7.14 -40.88 4.78
C THR A 74 -5.66 -41.24 4.99
N THR A 75 -4.75 -40.66 4.21
CA THR A 75 -3.31 -40.94 4.33
C THR A 75 -2.75 -40.40 5.65
N VAL A 76 -3.22 -39.23 6.12
CA VAL A 76 -2.86 -38.72 7.46
C VAL A 76 -3.33 -39.67 8.57
N LYS A 77 -4.54 -40.21 8.47
CA LYS A 77 -5.03 -41.20 9.45
C LYS A 77 -4.16 -42.45 9.44
N GLN A 78 -3.90 -43.03 8.28
CA GLN A 78 -3.05 -44.23 8.15
C GLN A 78 -1.65 -43.99 8.71
N LEU A 79 -1.07 -42.81 8.44
CA LEU A 79 0.25 -42.46 8.95
C LEU A 79 0.25 -42.34 10.48
N LYS A 80 -0.81 -41.79 11.08
CA LYS A 80 -0.95 -41.75 12.53
C LYS A 80 -1.09 -43.13 13.15
N ASP A 81 -1.92 -43.98 12.55
CA ASP A 81 -2.15 -45.35 13.01
C ASP A 81 -0.83 -46.15 12.98
N VAL A 82 -0.06 -46.06 11.88
CA VAL A 82 1.26 -46.72 11.76
C VAL A 82 2.29 -46.11 12.71
N TRP A 83 2.30 -44.80 12.90
CA TRP A 83 3.22 -44.13 13.81
C TRP A 83 2.92 -44.44 15.29
N GLU A 84 1.66 -44.63 15.64
CA GLU A 84 1.25 -45.11 16.97
C GLU A 84 1.82 -46.50 17.22
N GLU A 85 1.65 -47.45 16.29
CA GLU A 85 2.26 -48.79 16.36
C GLU A 85 3.80 -48.70 16.43
N THR A 86 4.43 -47.84 15.63
CA THR A 86 5.89 -47.61 15.65
C THR A 86 6.36 -47.12 17.03
N THR A 87 5.56 -46.25 17.64
CA THR A 87 5.85 -45.68 18.96
C THR A 87 5.61 -46.68 20.09
N GLU A 88 4.68 -47.61 19.93
CA GLU A 88 4.47 -48.72 20.88
C GLU A 88 5.66 -49.68 20.89
N VAL A 89 6.12 -50.12 19.72
CA VAL A 89 7.34 -50.95 19.60
C VAL A 89 8.56 -50.24 20.18
N TYR A 90 8.69 -48.93 19.95
CA TYR A 90 9.77 -48.13 20.57
C TYR A 90 9.69 -48.11 22.10
N LYS A 91 8.49 -48.03 22.69
CA LYS A 91 8.33 -48.01 24.15
C LYS A 91 8.79 -49.33 24.76
N GLU A 92 8.45 -50.45 24.14
CA GLU A 92 8.89 -51.79 24.58
C GLU A 92 10.42 -51.87 24.54
N LEU A 93 11.05 -51.43 23.44
CA LEU A 93 12.51 -51.32 23.33
C LEU A 93 13.15 -50.35 24.34
N ALA A 94 12.44 -49.30 24.76
CA ALA A 94 12.92 -48.35 25.75
C ALA A 94 12.82 -48.86 27.19
N GLU A 95 11.89 -49.80 27.45
CA GLU A 95 11.77 -50.51 28.72
C GLU A 95 12.89 -51.54 28.88
N ASP A 96 13.17 -52.32 27.82
CA ASP A 96 14.32 -53.22 27.76
C ASP A 96 15.06 -53.12 26.42
N PRO A 97 16.22 -52.41 26.38
CA PRO A 97 17.01 -52.29 25.16
C PRO A 97 17.58 -53.61 24.62
N THR A 98 17.55 -54.69 25.41
CA THR A 98 18.01 -56.01 24.94
C THR A 98 17.00 -56.69 24.02
N ASP A 99 15.73 -56.29 24.05
CA ASP A 99 14.67 -56.79 23.17
C ASP A 99 14.91 -56.45 21.69
N ALA A 100 15.81 -55.51 21.40
CA ALA A 100 16.17 -55.12 20.03
C ALA A 100 16.55 -56.30 19.13
N THR A 101 17.18 -57.34 19.69
CA THR A 101 17.60 -58.55 18.96
C THR A 101 16.70 -59.75 19.19
N GLU A 102 15.66 -59.62 20.01
CA GLU A 102 14.72 -60.71 20.34
C GLU A 102 13.57 -60.76 19.33
N ASP A 103 13.00 -61.95 19.13
CA ASP A 103 11.86 -62.16 18.23
C ASP A 103 10.64 -61.35 18.72
N TYR A 104 10.03 -60.56 17.83
CA TYR A 104 8.87 -59.71 18.16
C TYR A 104 7.64 -60.54 18.62
N SER A 105 7.49 -61.76 18.11
CA SER A 105 6.39 -62.65 18.40
C SER A 105 6.78 -64.10 18.17
N LEU A 106 6.13 -65.02 18.91
CA LEU A 106 6.29 -66.48 18.75
C LEU A 106 6.00 -66.99 17.33
N PHE A 107 5.35 -66.19 16.49
CA PHE A 107 4.99 -66.52 15.12
C PHE A 107 5.71 -65.63 14.08
N SER A 108 6.50 -64.65 14.50
CA SER A 108 7.23 -63.77 13.59
C SER A 108 8.68 -64.20 13.46
N SER A 109 9.22 -64.12 12.25
CA SER A 109 10.63 -64.37 11.98
C SER A 109 11.47 -63.08 11.99
N ILE A 110 10.98 -62.02 12.64
CA ILE A 110 11.63 -60.72 12.72
C ILE A 110 11.77 -60.28 14.18
N THR A 111 12.84 -59.54 14.45
CA THR A 111 13.15 -58.97 15.75
C THR A 111 12.35 -57.68 16.02
N TYR A 112 12.36 -57.18 17.26
CA TYR A 112 11.77 -55.87 17.56
C TYR A 112 12.41 -54.73 16.76
N ALA A 113 13.73 -54.75 16.56
CA ALA A 113 14.41 -53.73 15.75
C ALA A 113 13.99 -53.78 14.27
N GLU A 114 13.85 -54.97 13.70
CA GLU A 114 13.36 -55.15 12.32
C GLU A 114 11.89 -54.75 12.18
N LYS A 115 11.05 -55.06 13.18
CA LYS A 115 9.65 -54.62 13.21
C LYS A 115 9.53 -53.10 13.30
N TYR A 116 10.38 -52.45 14.11
CA TYR A 116 10.46 -50.99 14.17
C TYR A 116 10.85 -50.41 12.81
N ASP A 117 11.88 -50.96 12.15
CA ASP A 117 12.32 -50.49 10.83
C ASP A 117 11.24 -50.68 9.75
N GLU A 118 10.51 -51.79 9.75
CA GLU A 118 9.38 -52.05 8.84
C GLU A 118 8.26 -51.00 9.00
N LEU A 119 7.88 -50.71 10.25
CA LEU A 119 6.85 -49.71 10.56
C LEU A 119 7.34 -48.29 10.25
N LEU A 120 8.61 -47.99 10.51
CA LEU A 120 9.22 -46.72 10.17
C LEU A 120 9.28 -46.51 8.66
N GLY A 121 9.65 -47.52 7.89
CA GLY A 121 9.63 -47.49 6.42
C GLY A 121 8.21 -47.27 5.88
N SER A 122 7.20 -47.83 6.54
CA SER A 122 5.78 -47.58 6.21
C SER A 122 5.36 -46.15 6.52
N THR A 123 5.78 -45.61 7.68
CA THR A 123 5.62 -44.19 8.04
C THR A 123 6.27 -43.28 7.01
N GLU A 124 7.52 -43.56 6.62
CA GLU A 124 8.26 -42.77 5.64
C GLU A 124 7.57 -42.77 4.27
N LYS A 125 7.13 -43.94 3.80
CA LYS A 125 6.41 -44.06 2.54
C LYS A 125 5.12 -43.24 2.52
N LEU A 126 4.33 -43.29 3.59
CA LEU A 126 3.10 -42.49 3.72
C LEU A 126 3.39 -41.00 3.81
N PHE A 127 4.44 -40.60 4.53
CA PHE A 127 4.87 -39.21 4.64
C PHE A 127 5.33 -38.65 3.30
N ASN A 128 6.19 -39.38 2.58
CA ASN A 128 6.67 -38.99 1.26
C ASN A 128 5.51 -38.89 0.26
N LYS A 129 4.51 -39.78 0.34
CA LYS A 129 3.28 -39.66 -0.43
C LYS A 129 2.54 -38.35 -0.14
N LEU A 130 2.38 -37.97 1.14
CA LEU A 130 1.72 -36.71 1.54
C LEU A 130 2.48 -35.47 1.04
N VAL A 131 3.80 -35.47 1.15
CA VAL A 131 4.65 -34.37 0.68
C VAL A 131 4.54 -34.22 -0.85
N ALA A 132 4.60 -35.32 -1.59
CA ALA A 132 4.42 -35.30 -3.04
C ALA A 132 3.02 -34.81 -3.43
N LEU A 133 1.98 -35.29 -2.73
CA LEU A 133 0.61 -34.88 -2.96
C LEU A 133 0.41 -33.38 -2.72
N LYS A 134 1.03 -32.84 -1.66
CA LYS A 134 1.01 -31.40 -1.37
C LYS A 134 1.57 -30.58 -2.53
N VAL A 135 2.73 -30.97 -3.05
CA VAL A 135 3.36 -30.26 -4.19
C VAL A 135 2.43 -30.26 -5.41
N VAL A 136 1.83 -31.40 -5.75
CA VAL A 136 0.92 -31.51 -6.90
C VAL A 136 -0.36 -30.71 -6.67
N ALA A 137 -0.95 -30.80 -5.48
CA ALA A 137 -2.17 -30.06 -5.15
C ALA A 137 -1.94 -28.55 -5.12
N ASP A 138 -0.84 -28.07 -4.55
CA ASP A 138 -0.53 -26.64 -4.50
C ASP A 138 -0.29 -26.06 -5.91
N ASP A 139 0.31 -26.82 -6.82
CA ASP A 139 0.50 -26.42 -8.23
C ASP A 139 -0.82 -26.43 -9.01
N VAL A 140 -1.57 -27.53 -8.95
CA VAL A 140 -2.81 -27.70 -9.72
C VAL A 140 -3.93 -26.79 -9.19
N LEU A 141 -4.00 -26.58 -7.88
CA LEU A 141 -5.09 -25.86 -7.22
C LEU A 141 -4.72 -24.42 -6.83
N ALA A 142 -3.64 -23.86 -7.38
CA ALA A 142 -3.14 -22.52 -7.06
C ALA A 142 -4.26 -21.45 -7.07
N ASP A 143 -5.01 -21.36 -8.18
CA ASP A 143 -6.11 -20.39 -8.30
C ASP A 143 -7.21 -20.58 -7.24
N ALA A 144 -7.46 -21.83 -6.83
CA ALA A 144 -8.48 -22.11 -5.82
C ALA A 144 -8.00 -21.72 -4.42
N ASN A 145 -6.72 -21.95 -4.12
CA ASN A 145 -6.08 -21.55 -2.87
C ASN A 145 -6.11 -20.02 -2.72
N ASP A 146 -5.69 -19.30 -3.78
CA ASP A 146 -5.71 -17.83 -3.82
C ASP A 146 -7.12 -17.27 -3.61
N GLN A 147 -8.13 -17.89 -4.24
CA GLN A 147 -9.52 -17.49 -4.08
C GLN A 147 -10.04 -17.72 -2.66
N MET A 148 -9.69 -18.84 -2.02
CA MET A 148 -10.08 -19.11 -0.63
C MET A 148 -9.42 -18.12 0.33
N GLU A 149 -8.12 -17.85 0.16
CA GLU A 149 -7.42 -16.86 0.97
C GLU A 149 -8.06 -15.47 0.83
N TYR A 150 -8.45 -15.10 -0.40
CA TYR A 150 -9.15 -13.84 -0.64
C TYR A 150 -10.53 -13.78 0.04
N LEU A 151 -11.32 -14.86 -0.02
CA LEU A 151 -12.60 -14.95 0.68
C LEU A 151 -12.46 -14.83 2.20
N ASP A 152 -11.38 -15.37 2.76
CA ASP A 152 -11.07 -15.24 4.19
C ASP A 152 -10.70 -13.80 4.56
N LYS A 153 -9.92 -13.10 3.73
CA LYS A 153 -9.63 -11.67 3.89
C LYS A 153 -10.90 -10.80 3.85
N LEU A 154 -11.91 -11.20 3.07
CA LEU A 154 -13.22 -10.55 3.02
C LEU A 154 -14.15 -10.92 4.18
N GLU A 155 -13.69 -11.76 5.12
CA GLU A 155 -14.49 -12.29 6.23
C GLU A 155 -15.79 -12.98 5.75
N ALA A 156 -15.75 -13.63 4.59
CA ALA A 156 -16.93 -14.20 3.94
C ALA A 156 -17.68 -15.21 4.83
N LYS A 157 -16.95 -15.93 5.70
CA LYS A 157 -17.51 -16.85 6.70
C LYS A 157 -18.45 -16.16 7.70
N ALA A 158 -18.10 -14.95 8.15
CA ALA A 158 -18.93 -14.18 9.08
C ALA A 158 -20.15 -13.58 8.36
N ALA A 159 -19.95 -13.12 7.12
CA ALA A 159 -21.01 -12.50 6.33
C ALA A 159 -22.06 -13.52 5.82
N TYR A 160 -21.63 -14.70 5.36
CA TYR A 160 -22.46 -15.71 4.69
C TYR A 160 -22.03 -17.14 5.04
N SER A 161 -22.18 -17.53 6.31
CA SER A 161 -21.71 -18.82 6.85
C SER A 161 -22.16 -20.06 6.06
N THR A 162 -23.43 -20.14 5.65
CA THR A 162 -23.96 -21.29 4.91
C THR A 162 -23.35 -21.43 3.51
N GLN A 163 -23.25 -20.32 2.77
CA GLN A 163 -22.68 -20.32 1.42
C GLN A 163 -21.17 -20.56 1.47
N TYR A 164 -20.48 -19.95 2.43
CA TYR A 164 -19.07 -20.20 2.67
C TYR A 164 -18.80 -21.68 2.95
N ARG A 165 -19.63 -22.34 3.76
CA ARG A 165 -19.49 -23.79 4.01
C ARG A 165 -19.63 -24.62 2.72
N GLN A 166 -20.56 -24.26 1.84
CA GLN A 166 -20.74 -24.96 0.56
C GLN A 166 -19.52 -24.78 -0.34
N VAL A 167 -19.00 -23.56 -0.45
CA VAL A 167 -17.76 -23.26 -1.19
C VAL A 167 -16.57 -23.99 -0.60
N TYR A 168 -16.43 -24.03 0.73
CA TYR A 168 -15.37 -24.76 1.42
C TYR A 168 -15.45 -26.28 1.20
N MET A 169 -16.65 -26.86 1.15
CA MET A 169 -16.82 -28.28 0.80
C MET A 169 -16.37 -28.55 -0.63
N ALA A 170 -16.79 -27.73 -1.59
CA ALA A 170 -16.35 -27.84 -2.99
C ALA A 170 -14.83 -27.69 -3.11
N TYR A 171 -14.22 -26.77 -2.36
CA TYR A 171 -12.76 -26.62 -2.24
C TYR A 171 -12.09 -27.89 -1.71
N SER A 172 -12.60 -28.45 -0.61
CA SER A 172 -12.07 -29.70 -0.03
C SER A 172 -12.20 -30.89 -0.99
N ASP A 173 -13.26 -30.94 -1.80
CA ASP A 173 -13.45 -31.99 -2.80
C ASP A 173 -12.38 -31.93 -3.91
N LEU A 174 -11.81 -30.75 -4.19
CA LEU A 174 -10.70 -30.62 -5.16
C LEU A 174 -9.48 -31.43 -4.72
N PHE A 175 -9.11 -31.35 -3.44
CA PHE A 175 -8.00 -32.13 -2.88
C PHE A 175 -8.28 -33.63 -2.93
N MET A 176 -9.52 -34.05 -2.74
CA MET A 176 -9.92 -35.46 -2.88
C MET A 176 -9.72 -35.96 -4.31
N TYR A 177 -9.95 -35.16 -5.36
CA TYR A 177 -9.63 -35.57 -6.72
C TYR A 177 -8.12 -35.74 -6.93
N VAL A 178 -7.30 -34.84 -6.38
CA VAL A 178 -5.85 -34.94 -6.48
C VAL A 178 -5.32 -36.17 -5.73
N ASP A 179 -5.84 -36.47 -4.53
CA ASP A 179 -5.47 -37.67 -3.75
C ASP A 179 -5.79 -39.00 -4.46
N ASN A 180 -6.79 -38.99 -5.36
CA ASN A 180 -7.18 -40.14 -6.16
C ASN A 180 -6.57 -40.15 -7.58
N ASP A 181 -5.48 -39.40 -7.81
CA ASP A 181 -4.79 -39.28 -9.10
C ASP A 181 -5.69 -38.79 -10.26
N LYS A 182 -6.78 -38.07 -9.94
CA LYS A 182 -7.78 -37.56 -10.90
C LYS A 182 -7.59 -36.07 -11.19
N VAL A 183 -6.38 -35.69 -11.58
CA VAL A 183 -5.98 -34.29 -11.81
C VAL A 183 -6.86 -33.58 -12.85
N ASP A 184 -7.23 -34.25 -13.94
CA ASP A 184 -8.11 -33.66 -14.96
C ASP A 184 -9.51 -33.36 -14.41
N GLN A 185 -10.03 -34.21 -13.52
CA GLN A 185 -11.31 -33.98 -12.86
C GLN A 185 -11.20 -32.85 -11.83
N ALA A 186 -10.06 -32.75 -11.14
CA ALA A 186 -9.76 -31.66 -10.22
C ALA A 186 -9.81 -30.30 -10.94
N ARG A 187 -9.21 -30.18 -12.14
CA ARG A 187 -9.24 -28.96 -12.95
C ARG A 187 -10.66 -28.57 -13.38
N VAL A 188 -11.46 -29.54 -13.87
CA VAL A 188 -12.86 -29.28 -14.24
C VAL A 188 -13.72 -28.89 -13.04
N ALA A 189 -13.47 -29.50 -11.88
CA ALA A 189 -14.14 -29.14 -10.64
C ALA A 189 -13.70 -27.77 -10.11
N GLN A 190 -12.43 -27.40 -10.31
CA GLN A 190 -11.87 -26.11 -9.94
C GLN A 190 -12.57 -24.96 -10.67
N ASP A 191 -12.84 -25.07 -11.98
CA ASP A 191 -13.59 -24.05 -12.71
C ASP A 191 -14.96 -23.78 -12.08
N LYS A 192 -15.68 -24.84 -11.70
CA LYS A 192 -16.98 -24.74 -11.04
C LYS A 192 -16.86 -24.14 -9.64
N PHE A 193 -15.82 -24.53 -8.90
CA PHE A 193 -15.52 -23.96 -7.59
C PHE A 193 -15.26 -22.45 -7.72
N LEU A 194 -14.45 -22.02 -8.69
CA LEU A 194 -14.12 -20.60 -8.91
C LEU A 194 -15.37 -19.78 -9.25
N GLU A 195 -16.30 -20.32 -10.04
CA GLU A 195 -17.59 -19.67 -10.31
C GLU A 195 -18.44 -19.49 -9.04
N GLN A 196 -18.52 -20.54 -8.22
CA GLN A 196 -19.26 -20.50 -6.94
C GLN A 196 -18.60 -19.53 -5.95
N ALA A 197 -17.27 -19.57 -5.86
CA ALA A 197 -16.49 -18.69 -5.00
C ALA A 197 -16.59 -17.23 -5.44
N LYS A 198 -16.59 -16.95 -6.75
CA LYS A 198 -16.80 -15.60 -7.28
C LYS A 198 -18.21 -15.08 -6.99
N THR A 199 -19.22 -15.94 -7.06
CA THR A 199 -20.59 -15.59 -6.69
C THR A 199 -20.70 -15.20 -5.21
N LEU A 200 -20.01 -15.95 -4.33
CA LEU A 200 -19.91 -15.62 -2.91
C LEU A 200 -19.16 -14.30 -2.69
N GLU A 201 -18.04 -14.10 -3.37
CA GLU A 201 -17.25 -12.86 -3.34
C GLU A 201 -18.12 -11.63 -3.67
N VAL A 202 -18.81 -11.66 -4.81
CA VAL A 202 -19.74 -10.59 -5.23
C VAL A 202 -20.83 -10.38 -4.19
N SER A 203 -21.36 -11.45 -3.59
CA SER A 203 -22.40 -11.36 -2.56
C SER A 203 -21.90 -10.67 -1.29
N VAL A 204 -20.70 -11.01 -0.83
CA VAL A 204 -20.06 -10.39 0.35
C VAL A 204 -19.82 -8.90 0.11
N VAL A 205 -19.24 -8.54 -1.03
CA VAL A 205 -18.97 -7.14 -1.40
C VAL A 205 -20.29 -6.36 -1.54
N THR A 206 -21.30 -6.95 -2.19
CA THR A 206 -22.64 -6.36 -2.31
C THR A 206 -23.27 -6.12 -0.94
N LYS A 207 -23.14 -7.06 0.01
CA LYS A 207 -23.64 -6.90 1.38
C LYS A 207 -22.95 -5.75 2.11
N LYS A 208 -21.66 -5.55 1.89
CA LYS A 208 -20.89 -4.48 2.52
C LYS A 208 -21.25 -3.09 1.97
N TYR A 209 -21.29 -2.94 0.65
CA TYR A 209 -21.40 -1.63 0.01
C TYR A 209 -22.81 -1.27 -0.49
N VAL A 210 -23.57 -2.23 -1.02
CA VAL A 210 -24.87 -1.97 -1.67
C VAL A 210 -26.03 -2.14 -0.70
N ALA A 211 -25.99 -3.13 0.20
CA ALA A 211 -27.10 -3.38 1.13
C ALA A 211 -27.43 -2.17 2.03
N PRO A 212 -26.46 -1.43 2.61
CA PRO A 212 -26.76 -0.23 3.40
C PRO A 212 -27.47 0.87 2.60
N LEU A 213 -27.11 1.02 1.31
CA LEU A 213 -27.75 1.99 0.42
C LEU A 213 -29.21 1.62 0.15
N LYS A 214 -29.47 0.34 -0.15
CA LYS A 214 -30.83 -0.19 -0.37
C LYS A 214 -31.70 -0.08 0.90
N GLU A 215 -31.12 -0.36 2.07
CA GLU A 215 -31.83 -0.18 3.34
C GLU A 215 -32.19 1.29 3.59
N THR A 216 -31.29 2.21 3.28
CA THR A 216 -31.54 3.65 3.40
C THR A 216 -32.63 4.12 2.44
N LEU A 217 -32.56 3.70 1.17
CA LEU A 217 -33.60 3.97 0.18
C LEU A 217 -34.97 3.43 0.64
N LYS A 218 -35.01 2.21 1.20
CA LYS A 218 -36.24 1.64 1.77
C LYS A 218 -36.79 2.47 2.94
N LYS A 219 -35.92 2.96 3.83
CA LYS A 219 -36.32 3.89 4.91
C LYS A 219 -36.94 5.17 4.35
N TYR A 220 -36.38 5.72 3.27
CA TYR A 220 -36.94 6.91 2.60
C TYR A 220 -38.28 6.65 1.92
N HIS A 221 -38.47 5.47 1.34
CA HIS A 221 -39.76 5.03 0.83
C HIS A 221 -40.82 4.98 1.94
N THR A 222 -40.50 4.41 3.10
CA THR A 222 -41.42 4.38 4.27
C THR A 222 -41.78 5.79 4.74
N LYS A 223 -40.83 6.74 4.67
CA LYS A 223 -41.05 8.16 4.96
C LYS A 223 -41.78 8.92 3.84
N ARG A 224 -42.21 8.24 2.77
CA ARG A 224 -42.89 8.81 1.59
C ARG A 224 -42.09 9.86 0.84
N LEU A 225 -40.76 9.86 0.95
CA LEU A 225 -39.91 10.80 0.21
C LEU A 225 -39.97 10.57 -1.31
N ASN A 226 -40.32 9.36 -1.73
CA ASN A 226 -40.62 9.04 -3.13
C ASN A 226 -41.84 9.78 -3.68
N ILE A 227 -42.75 10.26 -2.82
CA ILE A 227 -43.91 11.06 -3.22
C ILE A 227 -43.53 12.55 -3.25
N SER A 228 -42.77 13.01 -2.25
CA SER A 228 -42.32 14.40 -2.16
C SER A 228 -41.26 14.76 -3.20
N ALA A 229 -40.34 13.85 -3.53
CA ALA A 229 -39.26 14.08 -4.48
C ALA A 229 -39.09 12.90 -5.47
N PRO A 230 -40.10 12.62 -6.32
CA PRO A 230 -40.14 11.40 -7.15
C PRO A 230 -38.97 11.32 -8.15
N LEU A 231 -38.57 12.45 -8.73
CA LEU A 231 -37.47 12.49 -9.70
C LEU A 231 -36.12 12.19 -9.05
N THR A 232 -35.83 12.85 -7.91
CA THR A 232 -34.59 12.64 -7.15
C THR A 232 -34.53 11.22 -6.59
N TYR A 233 -35.66 10.70 -6.10
CA TYR A 233 -35.76 9.32 -5.63
C TYR A 233 -35.43 8.31 -6.72
N LYS A 234 -35.97 8.49 -7.94
CA LYS A 234 -35.66 7.63 -9.09
C LYS A 234 -34.18 7.71 -9.47
N LYS A 235 -33.59 8.91 -9.42
CA LYS A 235 -32.16 9.09 -9.71
C LYS A 235 -31.28 8.32 -8.72
N ALA A 236 -31.53 8.45 -7.41
CA ALA A 236 -30.79 7.69 -6.40
C ALA A 236 -30.94 6.18 -6.58
N GLN A 237 -32.15 5.70 -6.92
CA GLN A 237 -32.35 4.29 -7.23
C GLN A 237 -31.46 3.83 -8.39
N THR A 238 -31.41 4.59 -9.48
CA THR A 238 -30.55 4.28 -10.63
C THR A 238 -29.06 4.29 -10.27
N GLU A 239 -28.59 5.21 -9.42
CA GLU A 239 -27.19 5.21 -8.98
C GLU A 239 -26.85 4.03 -8.05
N ILE A 240 -27.80 3.57 -7.23
CA ILE A 240 -27.64 2.34 -6.43
C ILE A 240 -27.58 1.11 -7.36
N GLU A 241 -28.43 1.04 -8.38
CA GLU A 241 -28.40 -0.03 -9.39
C GLU A 241 -27.08 -0.04 -10.16
N LYS A 242 -26.55 1.13 -10.54
CA LYS A 242 -25.21 1.25 -11.14
C LYS A 242 -24.12 0.76 -10.20
N THR A 243 -24.18 1.13 -8.92
CA THR A 243 -23.22 0.65 -7.92
C THR A 243 -23.23 -0.88 -7.80
N GLU A 244 -24.42 -1.48 -7.81
CA GLU A 244 -24.55 -2.94 -7.83
C GLU A 244 -23.97 -3.57 -9.10
N LEU A 245 -24.14 -2.93 -10.26
CA LEU A 245 -23.53 -3.38 -11.51
C LEU A 245 -22.00 -3.25 -11.49
N THR A 246 -21.45 -2.17 -10.92
CA THR A 246 -20.01 -2.00 -10.72
C THR A 246 -19.44 -3.15 -9.89
N VAL A 247 -20.07 -3.48 -8.76
CA VAL A 247 -19.66 -4.62 -7.90
C VAL A 247 -19.75 -5.96 -8.63
N LYS A 248 -20.78 -6.17 -9.47
CA LYS A 248 -20.94 -7.40 -10.26
C LYS A 248 -19.91 -7.52 -11.38
N SER A 249 -19.54 -6.39 -11.99
CA SER A 249 -18.54 -6.35 -13.07
C SER A 249 -17.15 -6.61 -12.52
N ASP A 250 -16.79 -5.93 -11.44
CA ASP A 250 -15.53 -6.14 -10.74
C ASP A 250 -15.71 -5.92 -9.23
N SER A 251 -15.72 -7.01 -8.49
CA SER A 251 -15.83 -7.02 -7.03
C SER A 251 -14.50 -6.70 -6.31
N ARG A 252 -13.40 -6.52 -7.05
CA ARG A 252 -12.06 -6.23 -6.49
C ARG A 252 -11.59 -4.81 -6.75
N ASP A 253 -12.20 -4.10 -7.70
CA ASP A 253 -11.94 -2.68 -7.94
C ASP A 253 -12.63 -1.82 -6.86
N PHE A 254 -12.01 -1.78 -5.68
CA PHE A 254 -12.53 -1.03 -4.55
C PHE A 254 -12.61 0.47 -4.82
N ASP A 255 -11.68 1.04 -5.60
CA ASP A 255 -11.70 2.47 -5.95
C ASP A 255 -12.94 2.82 -6.78
N ALA A 256 -13.28 2.01 -7.78
CA ALA A 256 -14.49 2.20 -8.58
C ALA A 256 -15.76 1.98 -7.75
N ILE A 257 -15.77 0.97 -6.87
CA ILE A 257 -16.91 0.70 -5.98
C ILE A 257 -17.13 1.87 -5.02
N GLU A 258 -16.09 2.34 -4.33
CA GLU A 258 -16.18 3.42 -3.35
C GLU A 258 -16.63 4.72 -4.00
N LYS A 259 -16.08 5.07 -5.17
CA LYS A 259 -16.54 6.23 -5.94
C LYS A 259 -18.02 6.12 -6.34
N SER A 260 -18.46 4.93 -6.74
CA SER A 260 -19.87 4.70 -7.08
C SER A 260 -20.77 4.81 -5.85
N VAL A 261 -20.31 4.32 -4.70
CA VAL A 261 -21.00 4.43 -3.40
C VAL A 261 -21.12 5.89 -2.99
N GLU A 262 -20.07 6.70 -3.11
CA GLU A 262 -20.11 8.13 -2.82
C GLU A 262 -21.18 8.86 -3.63
N VAL A 263 -21.26 8.58 -4.93
CA VAL A 263 -22.30 9.15 -5.80
C VAL A 263 -23.70 8.73 -5.35
N ALA A 264 -23.88 7.46 -5.00
CA ALA A 264 -25.17 6.95 -4.51
C ALA A 264 -25.56 7.56 -3.14
N VAL A 265 -24.60 7.72 -2.22
CA VAL A 265 -24.81 8.39 -0.92
C VAL A 265 -25.21 9.85 -1.13
N PHE A 266 -24.51 10.57 -2.01
CA PHE A 266 -24.86 11.94 -2.34
C PHE A 266 -26.31 12.05 -2.85
N GLU A 267 -26.73 11.19 -3.77
CA GLU A 267 -28.10 11.22 -4.27
C GLU A 267 -29.13 10.82 -3.21
N LEU A 268 -28.79 9.94 -2.26
CA LEU A 268 -29.62 9.64 -1.10
C LEU A 268 -29.82 10.87 -0.21
N ASP A 269 -28.75 11.59 0.13
CA ASP A 269 -28.83 12.82 0.91
C ASP A 269 -29.60 13.93 0.17
N HIS A 270 -29.42 13.98 -1.16
CA HIS A 270 -30.14 14.90 -2.03
C HIS A 270 -31.66 14.66 -2.00
N ILE A 271 -32.14 13.42 -1.86
CA ILE A 271 -33.58 13.13 -1.65
C ILE A 271 -34.09 13.86 -0.41
N VAL A 272 -33.37 13.80 0.70
CA VAL A 272 -33.78 14.41 1.97
C VAL A 272 -33.86 15.94 1.81
N SER A 273 -32.83 16.53 1.22
CA SER A 273 -32.79 17.98 0.93
C SER A 273 -33.97 18.41 0.06
N VAL A 274 -34.14 17.80 -1.12
CA VAL A 274 -35.21 18.16 -2.06
C VAL A 274 -36.59 17.92 -1.45
N SER A 275 -36.77 16.81 -0.73
CA SER A 275 -38.06 16.51 -0.08
C SER A 275 -38.40 17.53 1.00
N SER A 276 -37.41 18.01 1.75
CA SER A 276 -37.62 19.06 2.75
C SER A 276 -38.03 20.37 2.09
N GLU A 277 -37.41 20.72 0.96
CA GLU A 277 -37.73 21.95 0.23
C GLU A 277 -39.09 21.86 -0.45
N VAL A 278 -39.42 20.74 -1.10
CA VAL A 278 -40.76 20.52 -1.68
C VAL A 278 -41.83 20.56 -0.59
N SER A 279 -41.55 20.00 0.59
CA SER A 279 -42.48 20.06 1.72
C SER A 279 -42.69 21.51 2.17
N ARG A 280 -41.61 22.30 2.28
CA ARG A 280 -41.66 23.74 2.61
C ARG A 280 -42.49 24.51 1.60
N LEU A 281 -42.27 24.28 0.31
CA LEU A 281 -43.00 24.91 -0.79
C LEU A 281 -44.48 24.50 -0.81
N SER A 282 -44.78 23.22 -0.56
CA SER A 282 -46.17 22.72 -0.54
C SER A 282 -47.00 23.28 0.61
N ALA A 283 -46.36 23.70 1.71
CA ALA A 283 -47.01 24.35 2.85
C ALA A 283 -47.36 25.83 2.58
N VAL A 284 -46.84 26.41 1.50
CA VAL A 284 -47.13 27.79 1.11
C VAL A 284 -48.52 27.85 0.50
N LYS A 285 -49.42 28.59 1.16
CA LYS A 285 -50.77 28.83 0.63
C LYS A 285 -50.68 29.58 -0.69
N ASN A 286 -51.63 29.34 -1.60
CA ASN A 286 -51.66 29.83 -2.99
C ASN A 286 -51.50 31.35 -3.22
N SER A 287 -51.42 32.16 -2.17
CA SER A 287 -51.21 33.62 -2.21
C SER A 287 -49.92 34.10 -1.56
N LYS A 288 -49.04 33.21 -1.09
CA LYS A 288 -47.78 33.58 -0.38
C LYS A 288 -46.50 33.16 -1.11
N PHE A 289 -46.58 32.80 -2.39
CA PHE A 289 -45.41 32.43 -3.19
C PHE A 289 -44.42 33.59 -3.40
N GLU A 290 -44.89 34.84 -3.37
CA GLU A 290 -44.04 36.03 -3.45
C GLU A 290 -42.92 36.00 -2.39
N SER A 291 -43.25 35.66 -1.14
CA SER A 291 -42.25 35.56 -0.05
C SER A 291 -41.17 34.50 -0.32
N VAL A 292 -41.52 33.41 -1.00
CA VAL A 292 -40.57 32.36 -1.37
C VAL A 292 -39.62 32.87 -2.46
N VAL A 293 -40.18 33.50 -3.49
CA VAL A 293 -39.41 34.07 -4.60
C VAL A 293 -38.46 35.15 -4.09
N LEU A 294 -38.94 36.06 -3.22
CA LEU A 294 -38.11 37.10 -2.61
C LEU A 294 -36.98 36.55 -1.73
N ASN A 295 -37.16 35.39 -1.08
CA ASN A 295 -36.08 34.75 -0.32
C ASN A 295 -34.98 34.17 -1.24
N TYR A 296 -35.37 33.55 -2.36
CA TYR A 296 -34.40 33.11 -3.36
C TYR A 296 -33.70 34.30 -4.02
N GLU A 297 -34.45 35.35 -4.36
CA GLU A 297 -33.91 36.60 -4.91
C GLU A 297 -32.90 37.23 -3.96
N LYS A 298 -33.21 37.34 -2.66
CA LYS A 298 -32.28 37.85 -1.65
C LYS A 298 -30.99 37.03 -1.60
N SER A 299 -31.09 35.70 -1.70
CA SER A 299 -29.92 34.81 -1.70
C SER A 299 -29.07 35.01 -2.96
N LEU A 300 -29.70 35.16 -4.12
CA LEU A 300 -29.00 35.46 -5.37
C LEU A 300 -28.38 36.86 -5.37
N LEU A 301 -29.05 37.86 -4.80
CA LEU A 301 -28.50 39.21 -4.62
C LEU A 301 -27.25 39.17 -3.74
N GLN A 302 -27.29 38.46 -2.60
CA GLN A 302 -26.10 38.31 -1.75
C GLN A 302 -24.93 37.65 -2.49
N LEU A 303 -25.21 36.69 -3.36
CA LEU A 303 -24.20 36.05 -4.20
C LEU A 303 -23.67 37.00 -5.28
N SER A 304 -24.53 37.78 -5.96
CA SER A 304 -24.09 38.75 -6.97
C SER A 304 -23.29 39.89 -6.34
N GLU A 305 -23.74 40.42 -5.21
CA GLU A 305 -23.01 41.42 -4.43
C GLU A 305 -21.62 40.92 -4.03
N ALA A 306 -21.51 39.67 -3.57
CA ALA A 306 -20.22 39.07 -3.19
C ALA A 306 -19.30 38.78 -4.39
N VAL A 307 -19.86 38.47 -5.57
CA VAL A 307 -19.06 38.12 -6.77
C VAL A 307 -18.59 39.36 -7.52
N ASN A 308 -19.47 40.35 -7.76
CA ASN A 308 -19.14 41.53 -8.56
C ASN A 308 -19.85 42.83 -8.14
N GLY A 309 -20.65 42.83 -7.07
CA GLY A 309 -21.34 44.03 -6.60
C GLY A 309 -22.55 44.45 -7.45
N GLU A 310 -22.96 43.64 -8.44
CA GLU A 310 -24.09 43.98 -9.32
C GLU A 310 -25.43 43.47 -8.79
N ASP A 311 -26.50 44.17 -9.13
CA ASP A 311 -27.88 43.81 -8.79
C ASP A 311 -28.63 43.30 -10.04
N TYR A 312 -29.07 42.04 -9.98
CA TYR A 312 -29.78 41.37 -11.09
C TYR A 312 -31.27 41.18 -10.84
N ARG A 313 -31.85 41.75 -9.79
CA ARG A 313 -33.24 41.48 -9.36
C ARG A 313 -34.31 41.84 -10.39
N ASN A 314 -33.96 42.67 -11.38
CA ASN A 314 -34.82 42.97 -12.52
C ASN A 314 -34.94 41.82 -13.54
N LYS A 315 -34.23 40.71 -13.37
CA LYS A 315 -34.27 39.51 -14.23
C LYS A 315 -34.98 38.35 -13.54
N SER A 316 -35.36 37.33 -14.30
CA SER A 316 -35.87 36.07 -13.73
C SER A 316 -34.82 35.41 -12.83
N LEU A 317 -35.21 34.61 -11.82
CA LEU A 317 -34.25 33.92 -10.93
C LEU A 317 -33.23 33.06 -11.70
N ALA A 318 -33.65 32.44 -12.81
CA ALA A 318 -32.76 31.66 -13.67
C ALA A 318 -31.72 32.55 -14.38
N ASP A 319 -32.15 33.72 -14.88
CA ASP A 319 -31.26 34.68 -15.53
C ASP A 319 -30.34 35.38 -14.53
N GLN A 320 -30.80 35.62 -13.30
CA GLN A 320 -29.97 36.08 -12.18
C GLN A 320 -28.84 35.10 -11.91
N ALA A 321 -29.16 33.81 -11.72
CA ALA A 321 -28.17 32.76 -11.50
C ALA A 321 -27.18 32.63 -12.68
N LYS A 322 -27.66 32.75 -13.92
CA LYS A 322 -26.81 32.72 -15.12
C LYS A 322 -25.86 33.91 -15.19
N ALA A 323 -26.34 35.11 -14.84
CA ALA A 323 -25.52 36.32 -14.78
C ALA A 323 -24.42 36.18 -13.71
N ILE A 324 -24.76 35.71 -12.50
CA ILE A 324 -23.79 35.43 -11.44
C ILE A 324 -22.75 34.41 -11.89
N LEU A 325 -23.16 33.34 -12.58
CA LEU A 325 -22.25 32.31 -13.07
C LEU A 325 -21.31 32.83 -14.17
N LEU A 326 -21.77 33.76 -15.01
CA LEU A 326 -20.91 34.46 -15.97
C LEU A 326 -19.90 35.37 -15.26
N SER A 327 -20.35 36.14 -14.28
CA SER A 327 -19.48 37.00 -13.47
C SER A 327 -18.45 36.20 -12.67
N LEU A 328 -18.82 35.03 -12.14
CA LEU A 328 -17.90 34.13 -11.44
C LEU A 328 -16.85 33.53 -12.39
N LYS A 329 -17.24 33.19 -13.63
CA LYS A 329 -16.29 32.74 -14.66
C LYS A 329 -15.32 33.85 -15.04
N ALA A 330 -15.82 35.07 -15.26
CA ALA A 330 -14.98 36.23 -15.54
C ALA A 330 -14.02 36.53 -14.39
N ALA A 331 -14.49 36.45 -13.14
CA ALA A 331 -13.66 36.61 -11.94
C ALA A 331 -12.58 35.52 -11.82
N LYS A 332 -12.90 34.26 -12.13
CA LYS A 332 -11.94 33.16 -12.13
C LYS A 332 -10.89 33.28 -13.26
N ASP A 333 -11.33 33.75 -14.43
CA ASP A 333 -10.43 34.05 -15.55
C ASP A 333 -9.53 35.24 -15.21
N ASP A 334 -10.04 36.25 -14.49
CA ASP A 334 -9.24 37.36 -13.95
C ASP A 334 -8.28 36.92 -12.84
N GLU A 335 -8.62 35.98 -11.97
CA GLU A 335 -7.72 35.45 -10.95
C GLU A 335 -6.53 34.68 -11.59
N SER A 336 -6.79 33.96 -12.69
CA SER A 336 -5.73 33.34 -13.51
C SER A 336 -4.87 34.39 -14.24
N SER A 337 -5.46 35.52 -14.63
CA SER A 337 -4.77 36.64 -15.29
C SER A 337 -3.92 37.45 -14.29
N VAL A 338 -4.41 37.62 -13.06
CA VAL A 338 -3.73 38.30 -11.95
C VAL A 338 -2.58 37.45 -11.42
N SER A 339 -2.74 36.13 -11.27
CA SER A 339 -1.65 35.22 -10.90
C SER A 339 -0.50 35.25 -11.93
N LYS A 340 -0.84 35.26 -13.23
CA LYS A 340 0.16 35.38 -14.30
C LYS A 340 0.85 36.75 -14.31
N LYS A 341 0.09 37.84 -14.17
CA LYS A 341 0.64 39.20 -14.02
C LYS A 341 1.51 39.34 -12.78
N LEU A 342 1.16 38.68 -11.68
CA LEU A 342 1.91 38.70 -10.43
C LEU A 342 3.21 37.90 -10.54
N SER A 343 3.20 36.76 -11.23
CA SER A 343 4.39 35.98 -11.57
C SER A 343 5.35 36.76 -12.50
N ASP A 344 4.80 37.41 -13.54
CA ASP A 344 5.58 38.23 -14.46
C ASP A 344 6.19 39.45 -13.73
N ALA A 345 5.42 40.08 -12.82
CA ALA A 345 5.90 41.15 -11.97
C ALA A 345 6.95 40.67 -10.94
N LEU A 346 6.81 39.45 -10.40
CA LEU A 346 7.80 38.85 -9.50
C LEU A 346 9.13 38.64 -10.22
N SER A 347 9.12 38.03 -11.42
CA SER A 347 10.37 37.80 -12.18
C SER A 347 11.06 39.10 -12.58
N LYS A 348 10.27 40.14 -12.89
CA LYS A 348 10.80 41.48 -13.19
C LYS A 348 11.44 42.10 -11.95
N THR A 349 10.78 41.99 -10.80
CA THR A 349 11.30 42.50 -9.51
C THR A 349 12.55 41.75 -9.07
N GLU A 350 12.60 40.42 -9.27
CA GLU A 350 13.79 39.60 -9.00
C GLU A 350 14.98 39.99 -9.89
N SER A 351 14.73 40.25 -11.18
CA SER A 351 15.76 40.75 -12.11
C SER A 351 16.28 42.14 -11.73
N GLU A 352 15.39 43.03 -11.29
CA GLU A 352 15.75 44.36 -10.80
C GLU A 352 16.58 44.29 -9.51
N ILE A 353 16.20 43.43 -8.55
CA ILE A 353 16.96 43.16 -7.32
C ILE A 353 18.35 42.59 -7.65
N ALA A 354 18.45 41.62 -8.57
CA ALA A 354 19.74 41.09 -9.01
C ALA A 354 20.63 42.18 -9.61
N SER A 355 20.07 43.08 -10.43
CA SER A 355 20.81 44.22 -10.99
C SER A 355 21.28 45.20 -9.91
N LEU A 356 20.44 45.45 -8.90
CA LEU A 356 20.76 46.34 -7.78
C LEU A 356 21.82 45.73 -6.86
N MET A 357 21.82 44.41 -6.65
CA MET A 357 22.87 43.72 -5.90
C MET A 357 24.23 43.80 -6.62
N VAL A 358 24.25 43.66 -7.95
CA VAL A 358 25.47 43.85 -8.75
C VAL A 358 25.97 45.30 -8.65
N LYS A 359 25.08 46.29 -8.74
CA LYS A 359 25.43 47.70 -8.56
C LYS A 359 25.94 48.00 -7.15
N LEU A 360 25.33 47.42 -6.11
CA LEU A 360 25.74 47.57 -4.73
C LEU A 360 27.12 46.95 -4.48
N ALA A 361 27.40 45.79 -5.07
CA ALA A 361 28.71 45.16 -5.00
C ALA A 361 29.79 45.99 -5.71
N ALA A 362 29.45 46.60 -6.85
CA ALA A 362 30.34 47.54 -7.54
C ALA A 362 30.63 48.79 -6.70
N ALA A 363 29.59 49.42 -6.14
CA ALA A 363 29.72 50.59 -5.27
C ALA A 363 30.49 50.29 -3.96
N ALA A 364 30.29 49.11 -3.37
CA ALA A 364 31.07 48.68 -2.21
C ALA A 364 32.55 48.51 -2.55
N LYS A 365 32.87 47.94 -3.72
CA LYS A 365 34.24 47.81 -4.22
C LYS A 365 34.87 49.18 -4.48
N GLU A 366 34.14 50.11 -5.07
CA GLU A 366 34.58 51.50 -5.26
C GLU A 366 34.82 52.21 -3.92
N SER A 367 33.92 52.08 -2.95
CA SER A 367 34.11 52.62 -1.60
C SER A 367 35.34 52.05 -0.91
N GLU A 368 35.62 50.76 -1.09
CA GLU A 368 36.81 50.14 -0.50
C GLU A 368 38.11 50.55 -1.20
N MET A 369 38.07 50.76 -2.52
CA MET A 369 39.19 51.37 -3.26
C MET A 369 39.44 52.81 -2.78
N ALA A 370 38.40 53.63 -2.67
CA ALA A 370 38.50 54.99 -2.16
C ALA A 370 39.02 55.05 -0.71
N LYS A 371 38.59 54.11 0.16
CA LYS A 371 39.13 53.99 1.53
C LYS A 371 40.61 53.63 1.54
N LYS A 372 41.07 52.76 0.63
CA LYS A 372 42.50 52.42 0.48
C LYS A 372 43.30 53.60 -0.03
N GLU A 373 42.77 54.36 -0.99
CA GLU A 373 43.40 55.60 -1.46
C GLU A 373 43.50 56.64 -0.35
N LEU A 374 42.43 56.85 0.43
CA LEU A 374 42.45 57.75 1.58
C LEU A 374 43.46 57.30 2.66
N ALA A 375 43.56 55.99 2.91
CA ALA A 375 44.55 55.45 3.85
C ALA A 375 45.99 55.66 3.35
N ASN A 376 46.23 55.50 2.05
CA ASN A 376 47.53 55.79 1.44
C ASN A 376 47.85 57.28 1.48
N GLU A 377 46.89 58.16 1.19
CA GLU A 377 47.07 59.61 1.26
C GLU A 377 47.34 60.06 2.71
N LYS A 378 46.64 59.48 3.68
CA LYS A 378 46.88 59.71 5.11
C LYS A 378 48.26 59.22 5.55
N ALA A 379 48.69 58.03 5.12
CA ALA A 379 50.03 57.55 5.39
C ALA A 379 51.11 58.43 4.73
N ASN A 380 50.83 58.97 3.54
CA ASN A 380 51.71 59.88 2.85
C ASN A 380 51.79 61.25 3.56
N SER A 381 50.65 61.78 4.05
CA SER A 381 50.64 63.01 4.83
C SER A 381 51.32 62.84 6.19
N GLU A 382 51.20 61.68 6.84
CA GLU A 382 51.94 61.34 8.06
C GLU A 382 53.45 61.28 7.78
N ARG A 383 53.89 60.62 6.70
CA ARG A 383 55.30 60.63 6.26
C ARG A 383 55.82 62.03 5.94
N LEU A 384 55.02 62.85 5.26
CA LEU A 384 55.34 64.26 5.02
C LEU A 384 55.44 65.04 6.33
N SER A 385 54.58 64.75 7.31
CA SER A 385 54.65 65.37 8.64
C SER A 385 55.88 64.93 9.43
N GLU A 386 56.33 63.68 9.30
CA GLU A 386 57.58 63.19 9.89
C GLU A 386 58.81 63.77 9.19
N LEU A 387 58.77 63.92 7.86
CA LEU A 387 59.77 64.67 7.11
C LEU A 387 59.81 66.14 7.54
N LEU A 388 58.66 66.78 7.74
CA LEU A 388 58.60 68.14 8.28
C LEU A 388 59.11 68.22 9.72
N LYS A 389 58.80 67.24 10.58
CA LYS A 389 59.36 67.18 11.94
C LYS A 389 60.86 66.91 11.94
N SER A 390 61.37 66.08 11.06
CA SER A 390 62.82 65.85 10.93
C SER A 390 63.53 67.07 10.33
N LEU A 391 62.91 67.76 9.38
CA LEU A 391 63.36 69.06 8.87
C LEU A 391 63.27 70.14 9.93
N SER A 392 62.22 70.17 10.76
CA SER A 392 62.11 71.12 11.88
C SER A 392 63.07 70.77 13.01
N LYS A 393 63.45 69.50 13.20
CA LYS A 393 64.49 69.07 14.15
C LYS A 393 65.90 69.33 13.61
N THR A 394 66.05 69.34 12.29
CA THR A 394 67.25 69.82 11.58
C THR A 394 67.31 71.35 11.58
N GLY A 395 66.16 72.03 11.52
CA GLY A 395 66.00 73.48 11.64
C GLY A 395 66.04 73.99 13.10
N GLN A 396 65.65 73.19 14.09
CA GLN A 396 65.83 73.48 15.52
C GLN A 396 67.27 73.24 16.00
N ASN A 397 68.12 72.64 15.17
CA ASN A 397 69.58 72.72 15.33
C ASN A 397 70.17 73.98 14.66
N ILE A 398 69.36 74.84 14.03
CA ILE A 398 69.78 76.07 13.34
C ILE A 398 68.67 77.15 13.47
N ALA A 399 68.34 77.58 14.70
CA ALA A 399 67.72 78.88 15.05
C ALA A 399 67.22 78.83 16.49
N ASP A 400 68.12 79.02 17.46
CA ASP A 400 68.10 80.23 18.30
C ASP A 400 67.45 81.46 17.64
N VAL A 401 66.75 82.25 18.46
CA VAL A 401 65.99 83.49 18.17
C VAL A 401 64.47 83.35 17.89
N THR A 402 63.69 83.29 18.98
CA THR A 402 62.54 84.16 19.37
C THR A 402 61.89 85.10 18.32
N PRO A 403 60.62 85.56 18.51
CA PRO A 403 59.33 84.88 18.76
C PRO A 403 58.15 85.53 17.96
N SER A 404 56.90 85.33 18.44
CA SER A 404 55.69 86.19 18.29
C SER A 404 54.66 85.67 17.26
N ALA A 405 53.53 85.05 17.67
CA ALA A 405 52.29 85.56 18.29
C ALA A 405 51.18 85.88 17.25
N GLU A 406 49.91 85.81 17.70
CA GLU A 406 48.61 86.00 16.99
C GLU A 406 48.08 84.76 16.23
N LYS A 407 46.93 84.14 16.53
CA LYS A 407 45.52 84.55 16.81
C LYS A 407 44.77 85.03 15.56
N VAL A 408 43.46 84.68 15.51
CA VAL A 408 42.34 85.16 14.66
C VAL A 408 41.80 84.05 13.70
N GLU A 409 40.59 83.48 13.93
CA GLU A 409 39.21 83.95 13.59
C GLU A 409 38.90 83.73 12.09
N GLU A 410 38.03 82.77 11.72
CA GLU A 410 36.57 82.88 11.47
C GLU A 410 36.23 83.17 9.98
N VAL A 411 34.98 82.86 9.61
CA VAL A 411 34.20 83.26 8.41
C VAL A 411 34.18 82.18 7.30
N VAL A 412 33.12 81.38 7.11
CA VAL A 412 31.68 81.62 6.76
C VAL A 412 31.46 82.03 5.30
N THR A 413 30.30 81.61 4.77
CA THR A 413 29.63 81.83 3.46
C THR A 413 29.84 80.68 2.47
N GLU A 414 28.88 79.80 2.17
CA GLU A 414 27.45 79.96 1.82
C GLU A 414 27.24 80.86 0.60
N ASP A 415 26.95 80.27 -0.57
CA ASP A 415 25.73 80.60 -1.31
C ASP A 415 25.50 79.67 -2.52
N LYS A 416 24.24 79.19 -2.59
CA LYS A 416 23.33 79.14 -3.75
C LYS A 416 23.59 78.21 -4.96
N GLU A 417 22.78 77.15 -4.97
CA GLU A 417 21.84 76.72 -6.03
C GLU A 417 21.38 77.85 -7.01
N PRO A 418 20.90 77.56 -8.25
CA PRO A 418 19.69 76.74 -8.44
C PRO A 418 19.47 76.00 -9.79
N VAL A 419 18.49 75.08 -9.77
CA VAL A 419 17.43 74.82 -10.78
C VAL A 419 17.84 74.37 -12.20
N GLU A 420 17.34 73.21 -12.67
CA GLU A 420 16.20 73.13 -13.61
C GLU A 420 15.98 71.72 -14.21
N LYS A 421 14.74 71.24 -14.05
CA LYS A 421 13.86 70.39 -14.87
C LYS A 421 14.33 69.63 -16.15
N MET A 422 13.60 68.51 -16.34
CA MET A 422 13.28 67.74 -17.57
C MET A 422 14.42 66.81 -18.04
N MET A 423 14.24 65.50 -18.15
CA MET A 423 13.08 64.67 -18.54
C MET A 423 12.99 63.39 -17.71
#